data_AF-A0A087SJS7-F1
#
_entry.id   AF-A0A087SJS7-F1
#
_cell.length_a   1.000
_cell.length_b   1.000
_cell.length_c   1.000
_cell.angle_alpha   90.00
_cell.angle_beta   90.00
_cell.angle_gamma   90.00
#
_symmetry.space_group_name_H-M   'P 1'
#
loop_
_entity.id
_entity.type
_entity.pdbx_description
1 polymer ?
#
loop_
_entity_poly.entity_id
_entity_poly.type
_entity_poly.pdbx_seq_one_letter_code
_entity_poly.pdbx_strand_id
1 'polypeptide(L)'
;MPSEILHCTPPEDLCRAPEKVASWHALPVVPRNPVPTLQALFEELHAAFEAEASQGIIIDNSQPAASFARLNARVQALLTRYTKEGSSDWRRYAAFNSHHYIRHLIEESPHFEILVRRGNRLVCWQPGQGSHIHDHDNSHCWLTCLDGTLEEKHYQAGESASPVAGSAFPASALPGVERVTSPCPAMHATHSQRLGPGDTGYISDRIALHTVACPSGTPAPGAVSLHVYAPPIRRVRLFTPQEDQVVVRKPGFWSVRGVRT
;
A
#
# COMPACT_ATOMS: atom_id res chain seq x y z
N MET A 1 -62.88 -33.39 56.25
CA MET A 1 -64.07 -33.27 55.37
C MET A 1 -63.73 -32.31 54.25
N PRO A 2 -63.84 -32.66 52.96
CA PRO A 2 -64.07 -33.99 52.35
C PRO A 2 -62.89 -34.44 51.43
N SER A 3 -62.60 -35.75 51.38
CA SER A 3 -62.82 -36.71 50.25
C SER A 3 -61.72 -36.67 49.19
N GLU A 4 -61.22 -37.74 48.58
CA GLU A 4 -61.44 -39.19 48.60
C GLU A 4 -60.27 -39.80 47.81
N ILE A 5 -59.95 -41.07 48.09
CA ILE A 5 -58.91 -41.85 47.44
C ILE A 5 -59.42 -42.37 46.08
N LEU A 6 -58.60 -42.31 45.03
CA LEU A 6 -58.72 -43.19 43.87
C LEU A 6 -57.32 -43.54 43.33
N HIS A 7 -56.93 -44.79 43.56
CA HIS A 7 -55.82 -45.44 42.87
C HIS A 7 -56.22 -45.72 41.43
N CYS A 8 -55.36 -45.36 40.47
CA CYS A 8 -55.35 -45.96 39.14
C CYS A 8 -53.89 -46.15 38.70
N THR A 9 -53.56 -47.41 38.41
CA THR A 9 -52.31 -47.93 37.84
C THR A 9 -52.00 -47.32 36.46
N PRO A 10 -50.72 -47.22 36.05
CA PRO A 10 -50.36 -46.73 34.72
C PRO A 10 -50.60 -47.81 33.65
N PRO A 11 -51.10 -47.48 32.46
CA PRO A 11 -50.99 -48.37 31.32
C PRO A 11 -49.60 -48.23 30.67
N GLU A 12 -49.00 -49.39 30.45
CA GLU A 12 -47.83 -49.63 29.61
C GLU A 12 -48.13 -49.31 28.13
N ASP A 13 -47.05 -49.13 27.38
CA ASP A 13 -46.97 -49.05 25.91
C ASP A 13 -47.47 -47.79 25.20
N LEU A 14 -46.52 -46.90 24.90
CA LEU A 14 -46.32 -46.40 23.53
C LEU A 14 -44.81 -46.18 23.27
N CYS A 15 -44.12 -47.27 22.95
CA CYS A 15 -42.85 -47.25 22.23
C CYS A 15 -43.09 -46.85 20.76
N ARG A 16 -42.53 -45.71 20.32
CA ARG A 16 -41.81 -45.61 19.04
C ARG A 16 -41.02 -44.30 18.96
N ALA A 17 -39.73 -44.37 19.31
CA ALA A 17 -38.76 -43.41 18.79
C ALA A 17 -38.48 -43.75 17.33
N PRO A 18 -38.46 -42.79 16.38
CA PRO A 18 -38.03 -43.06 15.02
C PRO A 18 -36.54 -43.42 14.99
N GLU A 19 -36.24 -44.40 14.15
CA GLU A 19 -34.93 -45.00 13.96
C GLU A 19 -33.86 -44.00 13.46
N LYS A 20 -32.69 -44.14 14.07
CA LYS A 20 -31.31 -43.94 13.58
C LYS A 20 -31.02 -43.06 12.34
N VAL A 21 -30.16 -42.07 12.65
CA VAL A 21 -28.90 -41.71 11.97
C VAL A 21 -29.02 -41.03 10.60
N ALA A 22 -29.13 -39.70 10.63
CA ALA A 22 -28.48 -38.87 9.63
C ALA A 22 -27.03 -38.65 10.06
N SER A 23 -26.10 -39.40 9.46
CA SER A 23 -24.68 -39.13 9.55
C SER A 23 -24.42 -37.75 8.96
N TRP A 24 -23.97 -36.81 9.80
CA TRP A 24 -23.30 -35.61 9.31
C TRP A 24 -22.02 -36.05 8.62
N HIS A 25 -22.08 -36.33 7.32
CA HIS A 25 -20.87 -36.32 6.51
C HIS A 25 -20.31 -34.91 6.63
N ALA A 26 -19.21 -34.77 7.38
CA ALA A 26 -18.41 -33.56 7.35
C ALA A 26 -18.17 -33.23 5.88
N LEU A 27 -18.68 -32.08 5.44
CA LEU A 27 -18.37 -31.58 4.11
C LEU A 27 -16.84 -31.62 3.95
N PRO A 28 -16.31 -32.09 2.81
CA PRO A 28 -14.88 -32.14 2.60
C PRO A 28 -14.31 -30.76 2.90
N VAL A 29 -13.40 -30.70 3.88
CA VAL A 29 -12.62 -29.50 4.15
C VAL A 29 -11.82 -29.24 2.89
N VAL A 30 -12.30 -28.32 2.05
CA VAL A 30 -11.55 -27.87 0.88
C VAL A 30 -10.24 -27.32 1.44
N PRO A 31 -9.08 -27.89 1.11
CA PRO A 31 -7.81 -27.35 1.57
C PRO A 31 -7.74 -25.91 1.07
N ARG A 32 -7.76 -24.95 1.98
CA ARG A 32 -7.51 -23.55 1.62
C ARG A 32 -6.08 -23.50 1.09
N ASN A 33 -5.90 -22.91 -0.09
CA ASN A 33 -4.57 -22.54 -0.55
C ASN A 33 -3.86 -21.77 0.58
N PRO A 34 -2.55 -21.98 0.78
CA PRO A 34 -1.81 -21.25 1.79
C PRO A 34 -1.91 -19.75 1.50
N VAL A 35 -2.18 -18.95 2.53
CA VAL A 35 -2.21 -17.49 2.43
C VAL A 35 -0.86 -17.00 1.90
N PRO A 36 -0.82 -16.20 0.81
CA PRO A 36 0.43 -15.80 0.17
C PRO A 36 1.23 -14.93 1.12
N THR A 37 2.52 -15.24 1.28
CA THR A 37 3.42 -14.42 2.07
C THR A 37 3.87 -13.20 1.27
N LEU A 38 4.41 -12.21 1.96
CA LEU A 38 5.04 -11.05 1.33
C LEU A 38 6.22 -11.48 0.45
N GLN A 39 6.98 -12.50 0.88
CA GLN A 39 8.05 -13.12 0.07
C GLN A 39 7.53 -13.73 -1.23
N ALA A 40 6.42 -14.48 -1.18
CA ALA A 40 5.84 -15.08 -2.39
C ALA A 40 5.29 -14.00 -3.34
N LEU A 41 4.66 -12.95 -2.80
CA LEU A 41 4.26 -11.78 -3.59
C LEU A 41 5.46 -11.16 -4.30
N PHE A 42 6.59 -11.07 -3.61
CA PHE A 42 7.83 -10.48 -4.13
C PHE A 42 8.45 -11.31 -5.26
N GLU A 43 8.54 -12.62 -5.10
CA GLU A 43 9.02 -13.52 -6.14
C GLU A 43 8.14 -13.46 -7.41
N GLU A 44 6.82 -13.39 -7.25
CA GLU A 44 5.89 -13.38 -8.39
C GLU A 44 5.86 -12.05 -9.13
N LEU A 45 5.89 -10.93 -8.40
CA LEU A 45 6.06 -9.63 -9.02
C LEU A 45 7.44 -9.58 -9.69
N HIS A 46 8.51 -10.17 -9.10
CA HIS A 46 9.82 -10.24 -9.74
C HIS A 46 9.80 -10.92 -11.09
N ALA A 47 9.20 -12.10 -11.14
CA ALA A 47 9.00 -12.79 -12.40
C ALA A 47 8.21 -11.94 -13.43
N ALA A 48 7.23 -11.16 -13.00
CA ALA A 48 6.44 -10.31 -13.90
C ALA A 48 7.26 -9.18 -14.54
N PHE A 49 8.11 -8.51 -13.75
CA PHE A 49 8.97 -7.45 -14.28
C PHE A 49 10.14 -8.01 -15.09
N GLU A 50 10.78 -9.11 -14.67
CA GLU A 50 11.82 -9.80 -15.46
C GLU A 50 11.28 -10.22 -16.83
N ALA A 51 10.03 -10.68 -16.90
CA ALA A 51 9.41 -11.07 -18.16
C ALA A 51 9.30 -9.89 -19.15
N GLU A 52 9.02 -8.67 -18.67
CA GLU A 52 9.03 -7.48 -19.54
C GLU A 52 10.48 -7.04 -19.85
N ALA A 53 11.37 -7.02 -18.86
CA ALA A 53 12.77 -6.60 -19.04
C ALA A 53 13.56 -7.51 -20.00
N SER A 54 13.31 -8.83 -19.96
CA SER A 54 13.95 -9.81 -20.86
C SER A 54 13.61 -9.62 -22.34
N GLN A 55 12.56 -8.85 -22.65
CA GLN A 55 12.22 -8.42 -24.01
C GLN A 55 12.98 -7.15 -24.45
N GLY A 56 13.93 -6.66 -23.63
CA GLY A 56 14.68 -5.42 -23.88
C GLY A 56 13.89 -4.15 -23.56
N ILE A 57 12.78 -4.27 -22.81
CA ILE A 57 11.92 -3.14 -22.45
C ILE A 57 12.49 -2.46 -21.21
N ILE A 58 12.73 -1.16 -21.32
CA ILE A 58 13.03 -0.32 -20.15
C ILE A 58 11.72 -0.05 -19.43
N ILE A 59 11.63 -0.44 -18.16
CA ILE A 59 10.42 -0.31 -17.36
C ILE A 59 10.42 1.04 -16.67
N ASP A 60 9.71 2.00 -17.26
CA ASP A 60 9.48 3.34 -16.74
C ASP A 60 8.27 3.98 -17.44
N ASN A 61 7.94 5.23 -17.13
CA ASN A 61 6.76 5.85 -17.75
C ASN A 61 6.87 6.00 -19.28
N SER A 62 8.04 5.80 -19.91
CA SER A 62 8.27 5.85 -21.35
C SER A 62 8.07 4.52 -22.08
N GLN A 63 7.84 3.42 -21.35
CA GLN A 63 7.68 2.10 -21.95
C GLN A 63 6.45 2.00 -22.88
N PRO A 64 6.43 1.04 -23.83
CA PRO A 64 5.29 0.85 -24.73
C PRO A 64 3.97 0.62 -23.96
N ALA A 65 2.88 1.23 -24.42
CA ALA A 65 1.58 1.16 -23.73
C ALA A 65 1.08 -0.27 -23.51
N ALA A 66 1.33 -1.17 -24.48
CA ALA A 66 0.98 -2.59 -24.35
C ALA A 66 1.79 -3.30 -23.25
N SER A 67 3.08 -2.98 -23.12
CA SER A 67 3.92 -3.48 -22.02
C SER A 67 3.38 -3.00 -20.68
N PHE A 68 3.11 -1.70 -20.56
CA PHE A 68 2.54 -1.14 -19.34
C PHE A 68 1.20 -1.78 -18.97
N ALA A 69 0.29 -1.94 -19.92
CA ALA A 69 -1.02 -2.55 -19.67
C ALA A 69 -0.91 -3.97 -19.10
N ARG A 70 -0.04 -4.81 -19.68
CA ARG A 70 0.20 -6.18 -19.18
C ARG A 70 0.81 -6.18 -17.79
N LEU A 71 1.87 -5.39 -17.59
CA LEU A 71 2.59 -5.32 -16.32
C LEU A 71 1.67 -4.79 -15.21
N ASN A 72 0.96 -3.69 -15.46
CA ASN A 72 0.00 -3.12 -14.52
C ASN A 72 -1.10 -4.12 -14.16
N ALA A 73 -1.69 -4.82 -15.14
CA ALA A 73 -2.70 -5.84 -14.87
C ALA A 73 -2.14 -6.97 -13.98
N ARG A 74 -0.89 -7.41 -14.23
CA ARG A 74 -0.24 -8.44 -13.43
C ARG A 74 0.04 -7.96 -12.01
N VAL A 75 0.60 -6.76 -11.84
CA VAL A 75 0.91 -6.17 -10.53
C VAL A 75 -0.37 -6.00 -9.70
N GLN A 76 -1.42 -5.41 -10.28
CA GLN A 76 -2.70 -5.25 -9.58
C GLN A 76 -3.32 -6.58 -9.17
N ALA A 77 -3.26 -7.60 -10.03
CA ALA A 77 -3.76 -8.94 -9.69
C ALA A 77 -3.00 -9.57 -8.51
N LEU A 78 -1.68 -9.42 -8.47
CA LEU A 78 -0.84 -9.94 -7.39
C LEU A 78 -1.10 -9.23 -6.05
N LEU A 79 -1.15 -7.89 -6.07
CA LEU A 79 -1.48 -7.08 -4.89
C LEU A 79 -2.88 -7.39 -4.36
N THR A 80 -3.87 -7.50 -5.27
CA THR A 80 -5.24 -7.88 -4.92
C THR A 80 -5.30 -9.27 -4.30
N ARG A 81 -4.57 -10.25 -4.86
CA ARG A 81 -4.53 -11.61 -4.31
C ARG A 81 -3.97 -11.61 -2.90
N TYR A 82 -2.85 -10.90 -2.68
CA TYR A 82 -2.21 -10.79 -1.38
C TYR A 82 -3.13 -10.21 -0.31
N THR A 83 -3.85 -9.13 -0.61
CA THR A 83 -4.76 -8.52 0.36
C THR A 83 -6.03 -9.35 0.57
N LYS A 84 -6.62 -9.88 -0.50
CA LYS A 84 -7.88 -10.64 -0.46
C LYS A 84 -7.76 -11.97 0.30
N GLU A 85 -6.61 -12.63 0.22
CA GLU A 85 -6.37 -13.91 0.91
C GLU A 85 -6.02 -13.73 2.40
N GLY A 86 -5.97 -12.49 2.89
CA GLY A 86 -5.81 -12.20 4.33
C GLY A 86 -4.37 -12.18 4.82
N SER A 87 -3.41 -11.91 3.93
CA SER A 87 -1.99 -11.84 4.28
C SER A 87 -1.70 -10.76 5.31
N SER A 88 -0.98 -11.13 6.36
CA SER A 88 -0.67 -10.27 7.51
C SER A 88 0.78 -10.35 7.97
N ASP A 89 1.64 -11.08 7.26
CA ASP A 89 3.06 -11.22 7.58
C ASP A 89 3.85 -9.92 7.42
N TRP A 90 3.28 -8.92 6.73
CA TRP A 90 3.78 -7.55 6.70
C TRP A 90 3.79 -6.86 8.08
N ARG A 91 2.93 -7.29 9.03
CA ARG A 91 2.79 -6.65 10.35
C ARG A 91 4.08 -6.67 11.17
N ARG A 92 4.93 -7.68 10.99
CA ARG A 92 6.24 -7.77 11.67
C ARG A 92 7.22 -6.65 11.27
N TYR A 93 6.97 -5.99 10.15
CA TYR A 93 7.77 -4.86 9.67
C TYR A 93 7.15 -3.51 10.00
N ALA A 94 5.89 -3.48 10.41
CA ALA A 94 5.18 -2.23 10.69
C ALA A 94 5.62 -1.64 12.03
N ALA A 95 6.25 -0.47 11.99
CA ALA A 95 6.45 0.38 13.15
C ALA A 95 5.86 1.78 12.90
N PHE A 96 5.65 2.57 13.94
CA PHE A 96 5.12 3.93 13.84
C PHE A 96 6.05 4.91 14.56
N ASN A 97 6.06 6.16 14.12
CA ASN A 97 6.77 7.26 14.75
C ASN A 97 5.82 8.44 14.95
N SER A 98 5.91 9.08 16.11
CA SER A 98 5.10 10.24 16.50
C SER A 98 5.35 11.50 15.67
N HIS A 99 6.55 11.67 15.11
CA HIS A 99 6.95 12.94 14.50
C HIS A 99 6.65 13.00 13.00
N HIS A 100 6.77 11.88 12.30
CA HIS A 100 6.55 11.78 10.86
C HIS A 100 6.24 10.34 10.46
N TYR A 101 5.60 10.16 9.32
CA TYR A 101 5.43 8.83 8.74
C TYR A 101 6.81 8.19 8.47
N ILE A 102 6.90 6.87 8.57
CA ILE A 102 8.17 6.15 8.38
C ILE A 102 8.08 5.17 7.22
N ARG A 103 9.24 4.94 6.59
CA ARG A 103 9.39 4.06 5.43
C ARG A 103 10.25 2.88 5.82
N HIS A 104 9.69 1.67 5.71
CA HIS A 104 10.43 0.43 5.89
C HIS A 104 10.74 -0.22 4.56
N LEU A 105 11.90 -0.85 4.56
CA LEU A 105 12.43 -1.61 3.46
C LEU A 105 12.56 -3.08 3.89
N ILE A 106 12.20 -4.06 3.05
CA ILE A 106 11.96 -5.48 3.31
C ILE A 106 12.91 -6.53 2.59
N GLU A 107 13.45 -6.37 1.37
CA GLU A 107 14.25 -7.30 0.49
C GLU A 107 15.27 -6.53 -0.43
N GLU A 108 15.69 -6.96 -1.64
CA GLU A 108 16.42 -6.18 -2.69
C GLU A 108 16.33 -6.86 -4.09
N SER A 109 16.12 -6.12 -5.22
CA SER A 109 16.26 -6.64 -6.61
C SER A 109 16.76 -5.58 -7.61
N PRO A 110 17.62 -5.92 -8.60
CA PRO A 110 18.22 -4.96 -9.53
C PRO A 110 17.33 -4.47 -10.69
N HIS A 111 16.29 -5.22 -11.08
CA HIS A 111 15.51 -4.92 -12.30
C HIS A 111 14.26 -4.07 -12.07
N PHE A 112 13.75 -4.04 -10.85
CA PHE A 112 12.62 -3.24 -10.41
C PHE A 112 12.58 -3.36 -8.89
N GLU A 113 12.08 -2.32 -8.24
CA GLU A 113 12.28 -2.15 -6.81
C GLU A 113 11.24 -2.87 -6.01
N ILE A 114 11.10 -4.19 -6.19
CA ILE A 114 10.46 -4.90 -5.11
C ILE A 114 11.21 -4.72 -3.84
N LEU A 115 12.51 -4.43 -3.88
CA LEU A 115 13.20 -3.79 -2.79
C LEU A 115 14.59 -3.21 -3.17
N VAL A 116 15.09 -2.27 -2.37
CA VAL A 116 16.24 -1.35 -2.62
C VAL A 116 17.53 -2.09 -2.88
N ARG A 117 18.46 -1.68 -3.77
CA ARG A 117 18.87 -0.29 -4.07
C ARG A 117 17.74 0.63 -4.54
N ARG A 118 17.04 1.24 -3.56
CA ARG A 118 15.94 2.23 -3.45
C ARG A 118 14.41 1.85 -3.34
N GLY A 119 14.01 0.56 -3.39
CA GLY A 119 12.88 -0.26 -2.86
C GLY A 119 11.44 0.19 -2.55
N ASN A 120 10.53 -0.79 -2.67
CA ASN A 120 9.18 -0.85 -2.07
C ASN A 120 9.14 -0.32 -0.64
N ARG A 121 8.08 0.43 -0.34
CA ARG A 121 7.91 1.14 0.93
C ARG A 121 6.70 0.58 1.65
N LEU A 122 6.90 -0.02 2.82
CA LEU A 122 5.83 -0.05 3.81
C LEU A 122 5.84 1.31 4.48
N VAL A 123 4.76 2.06 4.33
CA VAL A 123 4.64 3.39 4.92
C VAL A 123 3.61 3.33 6.03
N CYS A 124 4.06 3.66 7.24
CA CYS A 124 3.22 3.71 8.42
C CYS A 124 2.90 5.16 8.75
N TRP A 125 1.61 5.45 8.83
CA TRP A 125 1.06 6.77 8.98
C TRP A 125 0.25 6.81 10.27
N GLN A 126 0.67 7.60 11.25
CA GLN A 126 -0.21 7.89 12.37
C GLN A 126 -1.35 8.83 11.94
N PRO A 127 -2.48 8.86 12.67
CA PRO A 127 -3.58 9.75 12.35
C PRO A 127 -3.13 11.21 12.24
N GLY A 128 -3.49 11.85 11.13
CA GLY A 128 -3.13 13.24 10.82
C GLY A 128 -1.78 13.41 10.10
N GLN A 129 -0.97 12.36 9.95
CA GLN A 129 0.26 12.43 9.16
C GLN A 129 -0.02 12.37 7.66
N GLY A 130 0.78 13.07 6.88
CA GLY A 130 0.72 13.02 5.42
C GLY A 130 2.03 13.43 4.77
N SER A 131 2.13 13.15 3.47
CA SER A 131 3.26 13.57 2.65
C SER A 131 3.07 15.01 2.16
N HIS A 132 4.17 15.64 1.76
CA HIS A 132 4.10 16.79 0.86
C HIS A 132 3.61 16.37 -0.53
N ILE A 133 3.28 17.35 -1.37
CA ILE A 133 2.99 17.06 -2.78
C ILE A 133 4.29 16.61 -3.44
N HIS A 134 4.29 15.48 -4.14
CA HIS A 134 5.50 14.93 -4.72
C HIS A 134 5.27 14.19 -6.04
N ASP A 135 6.38 14.00 -6.75
CA ASP A 135 6.51 13.20 -7.96
C ASP A 135 7.14 11.83 -7.69
N HIS A 136 7.32 11.07 -8.77
CA HIS A 136 7.83 9.70 -8.77
C HIS A 136 9.08 9.51 -9.64
N ASP A 137 9.69 10.57 -10.16
CA ASP A 137 10.94 10.53 -10.94
C ASP A 137 10.86 9.54 -12.11
N ASN A 138 9.82 9.68 -12.92
CA ASN A 138 9.50 8.82 -14.07
C ASN A 138 9.18 7.35 -13.71
N SER A 139 8.87 7.07 -12.44
CA SER A 139 8.51 5.75 -11.96
C SER A 139 7.02 5.49 -11.93
N HIS A 140 6.64 4.25 -12.22
CA HIS A 140 5.34 3.70 -11.89
C HIS A 140 5.21 3.61 -10.36
N CYS A 141 4.04 3.93 -9.83
CA CYS A 141 3.73 3.82 -8.40
C CYS A 141 2.40 3.07 -8.24
N TRP A 142 2.44 1.87 -7.68
CA TRP A 142 1.25 1.20 -7.15
C TRP A 142 1.21 1.38 -5.65
N LEU A 143 0.07 1.81 -5.12
CA LEU A 143 -0.12 2.06 -3.69
C LEU A 143 -1.29 1.22 -3.20
N THR A 144 -1.02 0.24 -2.34
CA THR A 144 -2.04 -0.61 -1.73
C THR A 144 -2.20 -0.25 -0.26
N CYS A 145 -3.42 0.06 0.19
CA CYS A 145 -3.71 0.23 1.61
C CYS A 145 -3.83 -1.16 2.27
N LEU A 146 -2.98 -1.45 3.25
CA LEU A 146 -2.95 -2.72 3.98
C LEU A 146 -3.77 -2.68 5.27
N ASP A 147 -3.87 -1.50 5.90
CA ASP A 147 -4.60 -1.30 7.15
C ASP A 147 -4.96 0.18 7.33
N GLY A 148 -6.03 0.45 8.09
CA GLY A 148 -6.54 1.80 8.32
C GLY A 148 -7.14 2.45 7.07
N THR A 149 -7.07 3.78 6.99
CA THR A 149 -7.63 4.57 5.89
C THR A 149 -6.60 5.57 5.39
N LEU A 150 -6.46 5.68 4.07
CA LEU A 150 -5.63 6.67 3.41
C LEU A 150 -6.49 7.61 2.57
N GLU A 151 -6.04 8.85 2.44
CA GLU A 151 -6.56 9.84 1.53
C GLU A 151 -5.46 10.23 0.54
N GLU A 152 -5.74 10.03 -0.74
CA GLU A 152 -4.85 10.41 -1.84
C GLU A 152 -5.46 11.61 -2.56
N LYS A 153 -4.66 12.66 -2.79
CA LYS A 153 -5.05 13.83 -3.59
C LYS A 153 -4.07 14.03 -4.72
N HIS A 154 -4.60 14.24 -5.91
CA HIS A 154 -3.84 14.47 -7.14
C HIS A 154 -3.75 15.96 -7.46
N TYR A 155 -2.60 16.37 -7.99
CA TYR A 155 -2.29 17.74 -8.32
C TYR A 155 -1.67 17.85 -9.71
N GLN A 156 -1.99 18.93 -10.41
CA GLN A 156 -1.27 19.38 -11.59
C GLN A 156 -0.51 20.67 -11.26
N ALA A 157 0.75 20.73 -11.66
CA ALA A 157 1.52 21.96 -11.59
C ALA A 157 1.09 22.88 -12.74
N GLY A 158 0.75 24.13 -12.41
CA GLY A 158 0.58 25.19 -13.39
C GLY A 158 1.89 25.56 -14.07
N GLU A 159 1.82 26.45 -15.07
CA GLU A 159 3.00 26.99 -15.71
C GLU A 159 3.91 27.64 -14.67
N SER A 160 5.15 27.15 -14.59
CA SER A 160 6.14 27.76 -13.71
C SER A 160 6.55 29.11 -14.29
N ALA A 161 6.50 30.17 -13.50
CA ALA A 161 7.24 31.38 -13.85
C ALA A 161 8.72 30.99 -14.09
N SER A 162 9.36 31.59 -15.09
CA SER A 162 10.76 31.28 -15.41
C SER A 162 11.62 31.37 -14.14
N PRO A 163 12.45 30.37 -13.84
CA PRO A 163 13.26 30.39 -12.62
C PRO A 163 14.10 31.66 -12.61
N VAL A 164 13.96 32.45 -11.54
CA VAL A 164 14.73 33.69 -11.39
C VAL A 164 16.19 33.31 -11.15
N ALA A 165 17.11 33.86 -11.94
CA ALA A 165 18.54 33.63 -11.75
C ALA A 165 18.94 33.97 -10.31
N GLY A 166 19.40 32.97 -9.55
CA GLY A 166 19.73 33.10 -8.12
C GLY A 166 18.78 32.37 -7.15
N SER A 167 17.76 31.65 -7.63
CA SER A 167 16.78 30.95 -6.76
C SER A 167 17.22 29.59 -6.20
N ALA A 168 18.48 29.20 -6.38
CA ALA A 168 19.05 27.98 -5.83
C ALA A 168 19.74 28.28 -4.49
N PHE A 169 19.07 27.94 -3.39
CA PHE A 169 19.65 28.04 -2.06
C PHE A 169 20.56 26.83 -1.79
N PRO A 170 21.62 26.97 -0.95
CA PRO A 170 22.36 25.81 -0.48
C PRO A 170 21.40 24.80 0.16
N ALA A 171 21.68 23.50 -0.02
CA ALA A 171 20.89 22.44 0.59
C ALA A 171 20.68 22.75 2.07
N SER A 172 19.42 22.69 2.54
CA SER A 172 19.15 22.79 3.98
C SER A 172 19.92 21.69 4.71
N ALA A 173 20.24 21.89 5.99
CA ALA A 173 20.93 20.88 6.82
C ALA A 173 20.13 19.58 7.01
N LEU A 174 18.94 19.44 6.40
CA LEU A 174 18.10 18.26 6.49
C LEU A 174 18.69 17.11 5.66
N PRO A 175 18.78 15.88 6.22
CA PRO A 175 19.36 14.74 5.54
C PRO A 175 18.73 14.46 4.18
N GLY A 176 19.57 14.33 3.15
CA GLY A 176 19.16 13.94 1.80
C GLY A 176 18.59 15.06 0.94
N VAL A 177 18.49 16.31 1.43
CA VAL A 177 18.17 17.47 0.60
C VAL A 177 19.36 17.75 -0.32
N GLU A 178 19.10 17.84 -1.62
CA GLU A 178 20.15 18.06 -2.63
C GLU A 178 20.03 19.41 -3.31
N ARG A 179 18.81 19.91 -3.46
CA ARG A 179 18.55 21.20 -4.09
C ARG A 179 17.23 21.77 -3.61
N VAL A 180 17.19 23.08 -3.42
CA VAL A 180 15.95 23.84 -3.18
C VAL A 180 15.86 24.90 -4.25
N THR A 181 14.68 25.05 -4.87
CA THR A 181 14.40 26.06 -5.90
C THR A 181 13.11 26.81 -5.60
N SER A 182 13.05 28.08 -5.99
CA SER A 182 11.85 28.94 -5.96
C SER A 182 11.70 29.63 -7.33
N PRO A 183 10.47 30.01 -7.75
CA PRO A 183 9.20 29.79 -7.05
C PRO A 183 8.70 28.35 -7.18
N CYS A 184 7.81 27.94 -6.27
CA CYS A 184 7.00 26.74 -6.45
C CYS A 184 5.91 27.05 -7.49
N PRO A 185 5.70 26.19 -8.52
CA PRO A 185 4.56 26.37 -9.40
C PRO A 185 3.25 26.31 -8.62
N ALA A 186 2.22 26.97 -9.14
CA ALA A 186 0.87 26.85 -8.61
C ALA A 186 0.43 25.38 -8.67
N MET A 187 -0.10 24.87 -7.56
CA MET A 187 -0.52 23.47 -7.46
C MET A 187 -2.05 23.38 -7.44
N HIS A 188 -2.63 22.81 -8.49
CA HIS A 188 -4.07 22.69 -8.65
C HIS A 188 -4.52 21.26 -8.30
N ALA A 189 -5.35 21.11 -7.26
CA ALA A 189 -5.95 19.83 -6.93
C ALA A 189 -6.95 19.42 -8.03
N THR A 190 -6.85 18.18 -8.50
CA THR A 190 -7.64 17.66 -9.62
C THR A 190 -8.53 16.49 -9.24
N HIS A 191 -8.08 15.66 -8.29
CA HIS A 191 -8.81 14.48 -7.83
C HIS A 191 -8.51 14.20 -6.37
N SER A 192 -9.45 13.56 -5.67
CA SER A 192 -9.27 13.09 -4.30
C SER A 192 -10.00 11.76 -4.12
N GLN A 193 -9.35 10.82 -3.44
CA GLN A 193 -9.95 9.52 -3.13
C GLN A 193 -9.57 9.03 -1.74
N ARG A 194 -10.40 8.15 -1.17
CA ARG A 194 -10.08 7.39 0.04
C ARG A 194 -9.77 5.94 -0.36
N LEU A 195 -8.74 5.38 0.26
CA LEU A 195 -8.32 4.00 0.08
C LEU A 195 -8.43 3.29 1.43
N GLY A 196 -9.27 2.25 1.48
CA GLY A 196 -9.40 1.34 2.61
C GLY A 196 -8.59 0.05 2.41
N PRO A 197 -8.55 -0.85 3.41
CA PRO A 197 -7.73 -2.05 3.34
C PRO A 197 -8.09 -2.92 2.12
N GLY A 198 -7.08 -3.24 1.32
CA GLY A 198 -7.22 -3.98 0.06
C GLY A 198 -7.25 -3.10 -1.19
N ASP A 199 -7.64 -1.83 -1.07
CA ASP A 199 -7.70 -0.91 -2.20
C ASP A 199 -6.28 -0.62 -2.74
N THR A 200 -6.14 -0.66 -4.06
CA THR A 200 -4.89 -0.37 -4.76
C THR A 200 -5.08 0.77 -5.76
N GLY A 201 -4.34 1.85 -5.56
CA GLY A 201 -4.19 2.95 -6.51
C GLY A 201 -2.99 2.77 -7.43
N TYR A 202 -3.01 3.48 -8.54
CA TYR A 202 -1.86 3.62 -9.45
C TYR A 202 -1.67 5.10 -9.82
N ILE A 203 -0.42 5.56 -9.81
CA ILE A 203 -0.05 6.89 -10.28
C ILE A 203 1.33 6.85 -10.96
N SER A 204 1.57 7.85 -11.81
CA SER A 204 2.87 8.17 -12.39
C SER A 204 2.92 9.66 -12.69
N ASP A 205 4.10 10.18 -13.03
CA ASP A 205 4.28 11.59 -13.35
C ASP A 205 3.52 12.02 -14.62
N ARG A 206 3.08 11.05 -15.44
CA ARG A 206 2.20 11.29 -16.60
C ARG A 206 0.72 11.51 -16.22
N ILE A 207 0.33 11.14 -15.00
CA ILE A 207 -1.04 11.28 -14.50
C ILE A 207 -1.15 12.53 -13.66
N ALA A 208 -0.41 12.57 -12.55
CA ALA A 208 -0.46 13.67 -11.58
C ALA A 208 0.71 13.59 -10.59
N LEU A 209 0.93 14.70 -9.89
CA LEU A 209 1.63 14.73 -8.60
C LEU A 209 0.63 14.36 -7.51
N HIS A 210 1.08 13.91 -6.34
CA HIS A 210 0.13 13.59 -5.27
C HIS A 210 0.59 13.86 -3.84
N THR A 211 -0.38 13.90 -2.94
CA THR A 211 -0.20 13.69 -1.50
C THR A 211 -0.91 12.42 -1.08
N VAL A 212 -0.32 11.71 -0.12
CA VAL A 212 -0.96 10.61 0.60
C VAL A 212 -0.98 10.97 2.08
N ALA A 213 -2.13 10.84 2.73
CA ALA A 213 -2.29 11.16 4.14
C ALA A 213 -3.17 10.13 4.86
N CYS A 214 -2.91 9.94 6.15
CA CYS A 214 -3.81 9.24 7.07
C CYS A 214 -4.73 10.28 7.72
N PRO A 215 -6.05 10.27 7.45
CA PRO A 215 -6.97 11.23 8.06
C PRO A 215 -6.87 11.20 9.59
N SER A 216 -7.03 12.35 10.24
CA SER A 216 -6.94 12.48 11.71
C SER A 216 -8.00 11.67 12.46
N GLY A 217 -9.13 11.36 11.82
CA GLY A 217 -10.18 10.49 12.36
C GLY A 217 -9.89 8.98 12.26
N THR A 218 -8.75 8.57 11.69
CA THR A 218 -8.39 7.15 11.56
C THR A 218 -8.06 6.57 12.96
N PRO A 219 -8.61 5.40 13.34
CA PRO A 219 -8.27 4.77 14.60
C PRO A 219 -6.78 4.47 14.74
N ALA A 220 -6.27 4.44 15.98
CA ALA A 220 -4.91 4.02 16.26
C ALA A 220 -4.68 2.54 15.85
N PRO A 221 -3.47 2.17 15.37
CA PRO A 221 -2.26 2.99 15.30
C PRO A 221 -2.20 3.95 14.10
N GLY A 222 -3.20 3.91 13.20
CA GLY A 222 -3.28 4.74 12.00
C GLY A 222 -3.48 3.88 10.76
N ALA A 223 -2.70 4.15 9.70
CA ALA A 223 -2.78 3.44 8.43
C ALA A 223 -1.43 2.88 8.00
N VAL A 224 -1.46 1.85 7.16
CA VAL A 224 -0.28 1.21 6.57
C VAL A 224 -0.51 1.03 5.07
N SER A 225 0.44 1.48 4.25
CA SER A 225 0.44 1.21 2.80
C SER A 225 1.66 0.41 2.36
N LEU A 226 1.46 -0.41 1.31
CA LEU A 226 2.51 -1.04 0.52
C LEU A 226 2.65 -0.29 -0.80
N HIS A 227 3.84 0.22 -1.08
CA HIS A 227 4.15 0.88 -2.34
C HIS A 227 5.05 0.02 -3.20
N VAL A 228 4.71 -0.10 -4.49
CA VAL A 228 5.56 -0.70 -5.53
C VAL A 228 6.02 0.36 -6.52
N TYR A 229 7.33 0.48 -6.71
CA TYR A 229 7.94 1.43 -7.63
C TYR A 229 8.72 0.75 -8.75
N ALA A 230 8.53 1.20 -10.00
CA ALA A 230 9.28 0.72 -11.15
C ALA A 230 9.49 1.84 -12.21
N PRO A 231 10.73 2.28 -12.47
CA PRO A 231 11.96 1.79 -11.85
C PRO A 231 12.08 2.33 -10.42
N PRO A 232 13.22 2.06 -9.79
CA PRO A 232 13.70 2.81 -8.67
C PRO A 232 13.47 4.31 -8.53
N ILE A 233 12.83 4.74 -7.43
CA ILE A 233 12.83 6.17 -7.07
C ILE A 233 14.17 6.54 -6.42
N ARG A 234 15.00 7.27 -7.17
CA ARG A 234 16.31 7.75 -6.70
C ARG A 234 16.22 9.13 -6.06
N ARG A 235 15.37 9.99 -6.62
CA ARG A 235 15.14 11.37 -6.19
C ARG A 235 13.65 11.64 -6.24
N VAL A 236 13.19 12.60 -5.45
CA VAL A 236 11.82 13.12 -5.53
C VAL A 236 11.89 14.63 -5.44
N ARG A 237 10.99 15.31 -6.13
CA ARG A 237 10.64 16.71 -5.90
C ARG A 237 9.49 16.77 -4.91
N LEU A 238 9.70 17.50 -3.84
CA LEU A 238 8.66 17.87 -2.89
C LEU A 238 8.26 19.32 -3.20
N PHE A 239 6.99 19.53 -3.51
CA PHE A 239 6.44 20.85 -3.78
C PHE A 239 5.81 21.37 -2.48
N THR A 240 6.28 22.53 -2.01
CA THR A 240 5.77 23.20 -0.80
C THR A 240 5.26 24.60 -1.18
N PRO A 241 4.03 24.72 -1.74
CA PRO A 241 3.48 26.00 -2.18
C PRO A 241 3.40 27.05 -1.06
N GLN A 242 3.22 26.62 0.19
CA GLN A 242 3.16 27.50 1.37
C GLN A 242 4.51 28.16 1.69
N GLU A 243 5.61 27.51 1.29
CA GLU A 243 6.98 27.98 1.50
C GLU A 243 7.59 28.56 0.21
N ASP A 244 6.82 28.57 -0.89
CA ASP A 244 7.25 28.91 -2.24
C ASP A 244 8.49 28.13 -2.71
N GLN A 245 8.59 26.85 -2.34
CA GLN A 245 9.76 26.02 -2.62
C GLN A 245 9.44 24.70 -3.34
N VAL A 246 10.41 24.25 -4.13
CA VAL A 246 10.52 22.88 -4.61
C VAL A 246 11.83 22.30 -4.11
N VAL A 247 11.74 21.21 -3.36
CA VAL A 247 12.87 20.54 -2.72
C VAL A 247 13.15 19.23 -3.44
N VAL A 248 14.32 19.11 -4.05
CA VAL A 248 14.84 17.84 -4.57
C VAL A 248 15.51 17.09 -3.43
N ARG A 249 15.04 15.88 -3.15
CA ARG A 249 15.52 15.05 -2.05
C ARG A 249 15.79 13.62 -2.51
N LYS A 250 16.84 13.00 -1.94
CA LYS A 250 17.01 11.55 -1.91
C LYS A 250 16.13 10.96 -0.80
N PRO A 251 15.14 10.10 -1.11
CA PRO A 251 14.37 9.43 -0.07
C PRO A 251 15.28 8.60 0.85
N GLY A 252 15.05 8.71 2.16
CA GLY A 252 15.70 7.89 3.19
C GLY A 252 14.76 6.82 3.77
N PHE A 253 15.31 5.81 4.44
CA PHE A 253 14.55 4.74 5.11
C PHE A 253 14.71 4.85 6.62
N TRP A 254 13.73 4.34 7.36
CA TRP A 254 13.81 4.20 8.81
C TRP A 254 14.41 2.85 9.22
N SER A 255 14.11 1.79 8.46
CA SER A 255 14.73 0.48 8.63
C SER A 255 14.87 -0.27 7.30
N VAL A 256 15.81 -1.21 7.27
CA VAL A 256 16.18 -2.12 6.18
C VAL A 256 16.06 -3.56 6.68
N ARG A 257 15.18 -4.34 6.06
CA ARG A 257 14.81 -5.72 6.43
C ARG A 257 14.46 -5.87 7.91
N GLY A 258 13.77 -4.87 8.46
CA GLY A 258 13.43 -4.79 9.88
C GLY A 258 14.53 -4.23 10.79
N VAL A 259 15.73 -3.96 10.29
CA VAL A 259 16.87 -3.42 11.05
C VAL A 259 16.96 -1.91 10.88
N ARG A 260 16.97 -1.14 11.98
CA ARG A 260 17.02 0.33 11.95
C ARG A 260 18.31 0.83 11.28
N THR A 261 18.18 1.84 10.42
CA THR A 261 19.28 2.51 9.71
C THR A 261 19.78 3.75 10.45
#